data_AF-A0A928H733-F1
#
_entry.id   AF-A0A928H733-F1
#
_cell.length_a   1.000
_cell.length_b   1.000
_cell.length_c   1.000
_cell.angle_alpha   90.00
_cell.angle_beta   90.00
_cell.angle_gamma   90.00
#
_symmetry.space_group_name_H-M   'P 1'
#
loop_
_entity.id
_entity.type
_entity.pdbx_description
1 polymer ?
#
loop_
_entity_poly.entity_id
_entity_poly.type
_entity_poly.pdbx_seq_one_letter_code
_entity_poly.pdbx_strand_id
1 'polypeptide(L)' 'MDSLKGRSLMRMTSFTDEEMLNLIDLAAQLKARRHAGVRGNLLRRKQIALIFEKSSTRT' A
#
# COMPACT_ATOMS: atom_id res chain seq x y z
N MET A 1 -1.74 6.79 14.27
CA MET A 1 -1.85 6.15 12.94
C MET A 1 -1.72 7.20 11.81
N ASP A 2 -0.73 8.10 11.89
CA ASP A 2 -0.56 9.20 10.92
C ASP A 2 0.82 9.19 10.24
N SER A 3 1.69 8.22 10.55
CA SER A 3 3.11 8.35 10.19
C SER A 3 3.37 8.24 8.68
N LEU A 4 2.49 7.60 7.89
CA LEU A 4 2.70 7.34 6.45
C LEU A 4 1.91 8.27 5.51
N LYS A 5 1.02 9.08 6.06
CA LYS A 5 0.12 9.91 5.24
C LYS A 5 0.91 11.00 4.52
N GLY A 6 0.77 11.07 3.19
CA GLY A 6 1.44 12.08 2.37
C GLY A 6 2.94 11.84 2.16
N ARG A 7 3.49 10.69 2.59
CA ARG A 7 4.89 10.32 2.37
C ARG A 7 5.05 9.43 1.14
N SER A 8 6.16 9.59 0.44
CA SER A 8 6.56 8.74 -0.68
C SER A 8 7.36 7.53 -0.20
N LEU A 9 6.99 6.33 -0.66
CA LEU A 9 7.76 5.11 -0.44
C LEU A 9 8.84 4.98 -1.53
N MET A 10 10.03 5.54 -1.27
CA MET A 10 11.15 5.50 -2.22
C MET A 10 12.18 4.40 -1.89
N ARG A 11 12.45 4.19 -0.58
CA ARG A 11 13.39 3.17 -0.08
C ARG A 11 12.87 2.56 1.22
N MET A 12 13.20 1.30 1.48
CA MET A 12 12.85 0.62 2.72
C MET A 12 13.53 1.23 3.96
N THR A 13 14.77 1.75 3.80
CA THR A 13 15.53 2.38 4.88
C THR A 13 14.95 3.71 5.37
N SER A 14 13.92 4.24 4.69
CA SER A 14 13.24 5.47 5.09
C SER A 14 12.10 5.22 6.09
N PHE A 15 11.89 3.98 6.51
CA PHE A 15 10.84 3.53 7.42
C PHE A 15 11.47 2.92 8.66
N THR A 16 10.84 3.12 9.81
CA THR A 16 11.23 2.39 11.03
C THR A 16 10.70 0.96 10.97
N ASP A 17 11.28 0.07 11.78
CA ASP A 17 10.83 -1.33 11.87
C ASP A 17 9.36 -1.43 12.27
N GLU A 18 8.90 -0.55 13.16
CA GLU A 18 7.50 -0.47 13.57
C GLU A 18 6.58 -0.06 12.41
N GLU A 19 6.98 0.91 11.59
CA GLU A 19 6.22 1.31 10.40
C GLU A 19 6.12 0.17 9.37
N MET A 20 7.20 -0.60 9.22
CA MET A 20 7.24 -1.76 8.32
C MET A 20 6.33 -2.89 8.83
N LEU A 21 6.37 -3.20 10.12
CA LEU A 21 5.46 -4.18 10.74
C LEU A 21 4.00 -3.77 10.55
N ASN A 22 3.68 -2.50 10.78
CA ASN A 22 2.34 -1.96 10.55
C ASN A 22 1.88 -2.11 9.09
N LEU A 23 2.77 -1.93 8.11
CA LEU A 23 2.46 -2.15 6.69
C LEU A 23 2.18 -3.63 6.38
N ILE A 24 2.94 -4.54 6.98
CA ILE A 24 2.74 -5.99 6.83
C ILE A 24 1.39 -6.42 7.42
N ASP A 25 1.06 -5.94 8.62
CA ASP A 25 -0.22 -6.23 9.27
C ASP A 25 -1.40 -5.67 8.47
N LEU A 26 -1.27 -4.46 7.94
CA LEU A 26 -2.28 -3.87 7.06
C LEU A 26 -2.47 -4.70 5.79
N ALA A 27 -1.38 -5.17 5.16
CA ALA A 27 -1.46 -6.03 3.99
C ALA A 27 -2.17 -7.36 4.30
N ALA A 28 -1.88 -7.98 5.45
CA ALA A 28 -2.55 -9.20 5.90
C ALA A 28 -4.06 -8.97 6.11
N GLN A 29 -4.44 -7.87 6.75
CA GLN A 29 -5.85 -7.52 6.95
C GLN A 29 -6.58 -7.28 5.62
N LEU A 30 -5.98 -6.56 4.68
CA LEU A 30 -6.55 -6.32 3.36
C LEU A 30 -6.72 -7.63 2.57
N LYS A 31 -5.74 -8.55 2.66
CA LYS A 31 -5.83 -9.89 2.07
C LYS A 31 -7.00 -10.68 2.65
N ALA A 32 -7.14 -10.71 3.99
CA ALA A 32 -8.24 -11.39 4.66
C ALA A 32 -9.61 -10.82 4.26
N ARG A 33 -9.74 -9.49 4.21
CA ARG A 33 -10.98 -8.81 3.77
C ARG A 33 -11.34 -9.16 2.33
N ARG A 34 -10.36 -9.17 1.42
CA ARG A 34 -10.57 -9.57 0.02
C ARG A 34 -11.03 -11.02 -0.07
N HIS A 35 -10.43 -11.92 0.72
CA HIS A 35 -10.82 -13.33 0.77
C HIS A 35 -12.25 -13.54 1.30
N ALA A 36 -12.65 -12.75 2.29
CA ALA A 36 -14.01 -12.74 2.82
C ALA A 36 -15.06 -12.10 1.87
N GLY A 37 -14.68 -11.70 0.66
CA GLY A 37 -15.58 -11.07 -0.31
C GLY A 37 -15.90 -9.60 -0.04
N VAL A 38 -15.26 -8.97 0.96
CA VAL A 38 -15.50 -7.58 1.32
C VAL A 38 -14.77 -6.66 0.34
N ARG A 39 -15.51 -6.07 -0.61
CA ARG A 39 -14.99 -5.03 -1.50
C ARG A 39 -15.01 -3.68 -0.77
N GLY A 40 -13.82 -3.20 -0.38
CA GLY A 40 -13.67 -1.88 0.24
C GLY A 40 -13.77 -0.72 -0.75
N ASN A 41 -14.05 0.47 -0.24
CA ASN A 41 -14.11 1.74 -0.99
C ASN A 41 -13.03 2.75 -0.53
N LEU A 42 -11.94 2.25 0.06
CA LEU A 42 -10.90 3.04 0.75
C LEU A 42 -10.28 4.15 -0.11
N LEU A 43 -10.16 3.93 -1.43
CA LEU A 43 -9.56 4.88 -2.38
C LEU A 43 -10.61 5.62 -3.22
N ARG A 44 -11.87 5.67 -2.77
CA ARG A 44 -12.94 6.37 -3.49
C ARG A 44 -12.56 7.84 -3.71
N ARG A 45 -12.72 8.32 -4.96
CA ARG A 45 -12.37 9.68 -5.41
C ARG A 45 -10.87 10.01 -5.36
N LYS A 46 -9.99 9.00 -5.39
CA LYS A 46 -8.55 9.19 -5.59
C LYS A 46 -8.17 8.76 -7.01
N GLN A 47 -7.19 9.46 -7.60
CA GLN A 47 -6.64 9.15 -8.92
C GLN A 47 -5.22 8.62 -8.74
N ILE A 48 -4.89 7.55 -9.47
CA ILE A 48 -3.57 6.91 -9.47
C ILE A 48 -3.11 6.84 -10.92
N ALA A 49 -1.90 7.34 -11.19
CA ALA A 49 -1.22 7.18 -12.47
C ALA A 49 -0.10 6.15 -12.33
N LEU A 50 0.05 5.26 -13.33
CA LEU A 50 1.11 4.28 -13.39
C LEU A 50 2.11 4.72 -14.47
N ILE A 51 3.34 5.05 -14.07
CA ILE A 51 4.39 5.53 -14.97
C ILE A 51 5.45 4.43 -15.07
N PHE A 52 5.49 3.73 -16.20
CA PHE A 52 6.48 2.70 -16.51
C PHE A 52 7.37 3.16 -17.67
N GLU A 53 8.61 3.52 -17.40
CA GLU A 53 9.59 3.87 -18.45
C GLU A 53 10.14 2.65 -19.19
N LYS A 54 10.08 1.47 -18.55
CA LYS A 54 10.51 0.18 -19.09
C LYS A 54 9.36 -0.82 -18.94
N SER A 55 9.28 -1.77 -19.86
CA SER A 55 8.26 -2.82 -19.80
C SER A 55 8.39 -3.64 -18.51
N SER A 56 7.38 -3.57 -17.64
CA SER A 56 7.23 -4.47 -16.50
C SER A 56 5.84 -5.10 -16.53
N THR A 57 5.79 -6.42 -16.64
CA THR A 57 4.54 -7.18 -16.77
C THR A 57 4.07 -7.78 -15.44
N ARG A 58 4.91 -7.70 -14.39
CA ARG A 58 4.67 -8.36 -13.09
C ARG A 58 4.62 -7.41 -11.90
N THR A 59 5.01 -6.15 -12.08
CA THR A 59 4.99 -5.12 -11.03
C THR A 59 3.61 -4.51 -10.93
#